data_AF-H9EYI2-F1
#
_entry.id   AF-H9EYI2-F1
#
_cell.length_a   1.000
_cell.length_b   1.000
_cell.length_c   1.000
_cell.angle_alpha   90.00
_cell.angle_beta   90.00
_cell.angle_gamma   90.00
#
_symmetry.space_group_name_H-M   'P 1'
#
loop_
_entity.id
_entity.type
_entity.pdbx_description
1 polymer ?
#
loop_
_entity_poly.entity_id
_entity_poly.type
_entity_poly.pdbx_seq_one_letter_code
_entity_poly.pdbx_strand_id
1 'polypeptide(L)' 'MASPMLLLSLGLLAGLLPALAACPQNCHCHGDLQHVICDKVGLQKIPKVSEKTKLLNLQRNNFPVLAANSFRAMPNL' A
#
# COMPACT_ATOMS: atom_id res chain seq x y z
N MET A 1 2.41 -37.50 8.66
CA MET A 1 3.86 -37.21 8.61
C MET A 1 4.12 -36.43 7.34
N ALA A 2 4.17 -35.09 7.42
CA ALA A 2 4.38 -34.26 6.23
C ALA A 2 5.84 -34.43 5.77
N SER A 3 6.03 -34.83 4.51
CA SER A 3 7.36 -35.07 3.94
C SER A 3 8.17 -33.75 3.95
N PRO A 4 9.40 -33.73 4.48
CA PRO A 4 10.19 -32.51 4.64
C PRO A 4 10.47 -31.80 3.30
N MET A 5 10.41 -32.54 2.18
CA MET A 5 10.55 -31.99 0.83
C MET A 5 9.41 -31.04 0.43
N LEU A 6 8.17 -31.28 0.89
CA LEU A 6 7.01 -30.42 0.57
C LEU A 6 7.11 -29.05 1.25
N LEU A 7 7.70 -29.01 2.44
CA LEU A 7 7.92 -27.76 3.20
C LEU A 7 8.97 -26.87 2.54
N LEU A 8 10.04 -27.46 1.99
CA LEU A 8 11.08 -26.72 1.27
C LEU A 8 10.55 -26.07 -0.01
N SER A 9 9.74 -26.79 -0.80
CA SER A 9 9.18 -26.25 -2.05
C SER A 9 8.21 -25.08 -1.84
N LEU A 10 7.43 -25.10 -0.75
CA LEU A 10 6.45 -24.04 -0.46
C LEU A 10 7.13 -22.76 0.06
N GLY A 11 8.24 -22.90 0.80
CA GLY A 11 9.04 -21.78 1.29
C GLY A 11 9.74 -21.00 0.17
N LEU A 12 10.22 -21.69 -0.88
CA LEU A 12 10.80 -21.01 -2.05
C LEU A 12 9.75 -20.18 -2.81
N LEU A 13 8.53 -20.68 -2.97
CA LEU A 13 7.48 -19.99 -3.73
C LEU A 13 7.02 -18.69 -3.06
N ALA A 14 7.07 -18.62 -1.73
CA ALA A 14 6.69 -17.43 -0.97
C ALA A 14 7.71 -16.27 -1.12
N GLY A 15 8.99 -16.57 -1.37
CA GLY A 15 10.05 -15.55 -1.53
C GLY A 15 10.09 -14.89 -2.92
N LEU A 16 9.36 -15.44 -3.89
CA LEU A 16 9.32 -14.96 -5.29
C LEU A 16 8.15 -14.02 -5.58
N LEU A 17 7.19 -13.89 -4.66
CA LEU A 17 6.10 -12.94 -4.83
C LEU A 17 6.64 -11.53 -4.60
N PRO A 18 6.61 -10.64 -5.61
CA PRO A 18 6.89 -9.24 -5.37
C PRO A 18 5.96 -8.79 -4.24
N ALA A 19 6.49 -8.06 -3.27
CA ALA A 19 5.66 -7.35 -2.32
C ALA A 19 4.81 -6.35 -3.14
N LEU A 20 3.63 -6.78 -3.60
CA LEU A 20 2.63 -5.86 -4.11
C LEU A 20 2.45 -4.85 -2.99
N ALA A 21 2.74 -3.58 -3.27
CA ALA A 21 2.46 -2.52 -2.33
C ALA A 21 0.99 -2.64 -1.95
N ALA A 22 0.74 -3.15 -0.75
CA ALA A 22 -0.60 -3.51 -0.32
C ALA A 22 -1.45 -2.23 -0.31
N CYS A 23 -2.70 -2.34 -0.76
CA CYS A 23 -3.63 -1.23 -0.63
C CYS A 23 -3.70 -0.83 0.85
N PRO A 24 -3.56 0.46 1.21
CA PRO A 24 -3.60 0.87 2.60
C PRO A 24 -4.89 0.42 3.27
N GLN A 25 -4.81 0.10 4.56
CA GLN A 25 -5.98 -0.35 5.31
C GLN A 25 -7.10 0.68 5.25
N ASN A 26 -8.32 0.20 5.05
CA ASN A 26 -9.55 0.98 4.89
C ASN A 26 -9.63 1.84 3.62
N CYS A 27 -8.62 1.85 2.75
CA CYS A 27 -8.69 2.53 1.45
C CYS A 27 -9.19 1.60 0.33
N HIS A 28 -9.66 2.19 -0.76
CA HIS A 28 -10.04 1.49 -1.99
C HIS A 28 -9.02 1.80 -3.10
N CYS A 29 -8.48 0.77 -3.74
CA CYS A 29 -7.47 0.92 -4.79
C CYS A 29 -8.00 0.45 -6.14
N HIS A 30 -7.81 1.28 -7.18
CA HIS A 30 -8.06 0.89 -8.57
C HIS A 30 -6.72 0.61 -9.25
N GLY A 31 -6.37 -0.67 -9.39
CA GLY A 31 -5.08 -1.11 -9.94
C GLY A 31 -4.82 -0.60 -11.36
N ASP A 32 -5.81 -0.70 -12.24
CA ASP A 32 -5.70 -0.31 -13.65
C ASP A 32 -5.46 1.19 -13.84
N LEU A 33 -6.12 2.00 -12.99
CA LEU A 33 -5.99 3.46 -12.99
C LEU A 33 -4.82 3.94 -12.12
N GLN A 34 -4.24 3.05 -11.31
CA GLN A 34 -3.22 3.39 -10.30
C GLN A 34 -3.74 4.45 -9.30
N HIS A 35 -5.03 4.38 -8.95
CA HIS A 35 -5.66 5.29 -7.98
C HIS A 35 -5.75 4.65 -6.59
N VAL A 36 -5.55 5.47 -5.55
CA VAL A 36 -5.77 5.10 -4.16
C VAL A 36 -6.76 6.09 -3.55
N ILE A 37 -7.93 5.59 -3.14
CA ILE A 37 -9.03 6.37 -2.62
C ILE A 37 -9.18 6.08 -1.12
N CYS A 38 -8.79 7.04 -0.29
CA CYS A 38 -8.86 6.99 1.16
C CYS A 38 -9.81 8.07 1.68
N ASP A 39 -11.03 8.13 1.17
CA ASP A 39 -11.98 9.17 1.54
C ASP A 39 -12.76 8.83 2.82
N LYS A 40 -12.79 9.74 3.79
CA LYS A 40 -13.55 9.61 5.05
C LYS A 40 -13.30 8.31 5.84
N VAL A 41 -12.03 7.85 5.86
CA VAL A 41 -11.62 6.60 6.55
C VAL A 41 -10.95 6.84 7.91
N GLY A 42 -10.87 8.10 8.35
CA GLY A 42 -10.32 8.46 9.67
C GLY A 42 -8.79 8.46 9.73
N LEU A 43 -8.10 8.71 8.61
CA LEU A 43 -6.65 8.85 8.60
C LEU A 43 -6.21 10.04 9.45
N GLN A 44 -5.13 9.83 10.20
CA GLN A 44 -4.42 10.88 10.97
C GLN A 44 -3.00 11.14 10.44
N LYS A 45 -2.54 10.31 9.49
CA LYS A 45 -1.21 10.39 8.86
C LYS A 45 -1.31 10.01 7.39
N ILE A 46 -0.41 10.56 6.57
CA ILE A 46 -0.33 10.22 5.14
C ILE A 46 0.07 8.74 4.99
N PRO A 47 -0.73 7.91 4.29
CA PRO A 47 -0.40 6.50 4.09
C PRO A 47 0.73 6.36 3.08
N LYS A 48 1.56 5.33 3.23
CA LYS A 48 2.51 4.94 2.20
C LYS A 48 1.76 4.22 1.09
N VAL A 49 1.90 4.68 -0.15
CA VAL A 49 1.35 4.02 -1.34
C VAL A 49 2.47 3.63 -2.31
N SER A 50 2.11 2.91 -3.37
CA SER A 50 3.03 2.54 -4.44
C SER A 50 3.58 3.78 -5.15
N GLU A 51 4.84 3.74 -5.57
CA GLU A 51 5.41 4.80 -6.42
C GLU A 51 4.70 4.93 -7.78
N LYS A 52 3.94 3.90 -8.18
CA LYS A 52 3.12 3.92 -9.39
C LYS A 52 1.81 4.69 -9.21
N THR A 53 1.39 5.01 -7.99
CA THR A 53 0.12 5.70 -7.74
C THR A 53 0.09 7.04 -8.49
N LYS A 54 -0.94 7.25 -9.32
CA LYS A 54 -1.17 8.48 -10.10
C LYS A 54 -2.15 9.44 -9.45
N LEU A 55 -3.00 8.92 -8.56
CA LEU A 55 -3.96 9.72 -7.81
C LEU A 55 -4.09 9.15 -6.40
N LEU A 56 -3.96 10.03 -5.41
CA LEU A 56 -4.19 9.73 -4.01
C LEU A 56 -5.28 10.67 -3.47
N ASN A 57 -6.48 10.14 -3.23
CA ASN A 57 -7.56 10.90 -2.60
C ASN A 57 -7.51 10.72 -1.07
N LEU A 58 -7.29 11.82 -0.34
CA LEU A 58 -7.25 11.88 1.12
C LEU A 58 -8.37 12.74 1.72
N GLN A 59 -9.40 13.04 0.93
CA GLN A 59 -10.50 13.93 1.34
C GLN A 59 -11.23 13.41 2.58
N ARG A 60 -11.79 14.34 3.36
CA ARG A 60 -12.61 14.06 4.56
C ARG A 60 -11.88 13.25 5.66
N ASN A 61 -10.56 13.38 5.75
CA ASN A 61 -9.77 12.91 6.90
C ASN A 61 -9.29 14.08 7.77
N ASN A 62 -8.78 13.78 8.96
CA ASN A 62 -8.25 14.77 9.88
C ASN A 62 -6.74 14.60 10.04
N PHE A 63 -5.96 15.42 9.33
CA PHE A 63 -4.50 15.46 9.47
C PHE A 63 -4.09 16.63 10.36
N PRO A 64 -3.93 16.43 11.68
CA PRO A 64 -3.61 17.53 12.60
C PRO A 64 -2.25 18.16 12.30
N VAL A 65 -1.33 17.39 11.72
CA VAL A 65 -0.02 17.86 11.26
C VAL A 65 0.30 17.19 9.94
N LEU A 66 0.73 17.98 8.95
CA LEU A 66 1.35 17.50 7.73
C LEU A 66 2.85 17.77 7.83
N ALA A 67 3.62 16.75 8.17
CA ALA A 67 5.07 16.88 8.29
C ALA A 67 5.68 17.27 6.94
N ALA A 68 6.75 18.08 6.97
CA ALA A 68 7.57 18.30 5.78
C ALA A 68 7.99 16.94 5.19
N ASN A 69 8.01 16.85 3.86
CA ASN A 69 8.38 15.62 3.14
C ASN A 69 7.41 14.43 3.31
N SER A 70 6.18 14.63 3.80
CA SER A 70 5.19 13.54 3.92
C SER A 70 4.91 12.80 2.59
N PHE A 71 5.20 13.43 1.45
CA PHE A 71 5.03 12.85 0.11
C PHE A 71 6.33 12.46 -0.60
N ARG A 72 7.49 12.58 0.06
CA ARG A 72 8.81 12.39 -0.59
C ARG A 72 9.02 11.00 -1.19
N ALA A 73 8.41 9.97 -0.60
CA ALA A 73 8.48 8.59 -1.12
C ALA A 73 7.50 8.31 -2.27
N MET A 74 6.77 9.33 -2.74
CA MET A 74 5.76 9.23 -3.77
C MET A 74 6.04 10.28 -4.86
N PRO A 75 7.17 10.16 -5.60
CA PRO A 75 7.65 11.22 -6.50
C PRO A 75 6.76 11.48 -7.72
N ASN A 76 5.75 10.64 -7.95
CA ASN A 76 4.81 10.73 -9.07
C ASN A 76 3.42 11.27 -8.66
N LEU A 77 3.25 11.71 -7.41
CA LEU A 77 2.07 12.43 -6.91
C LEU A 77 2.32 13.94 -6.94
#